data_AF-A0A7X5PCZ9-F1
#
_entry.id   AF-A0A7X5PCZ9-F1
#
_cell.length_a   1.000
_cell.length_b   1.000
_cell.length_c   1.000
_cell.angle_alpha   90.00
_cell.angle_beta   90.00
_cell.angle_gamma   90.00
#
_symmetry.space_group_name_H-M   'P 1'
#
loop_
_entity.id
_entity.type
_entity.pdbx_description
1 polymer ?
#
loop_
_entity_poly.entity_id
_entity_poly.type
_entity_poly.pdbx_seq_one_letter_code
_entity_poly.pdbx_strand_id
1 'polypeptide(L)'
;MKLNYYQVVFEEDREKEEICTEKNDNFQDIDSILGIKKREYKKDQSVKHYEFDLDIYEDIYEVSSTMQSLVKEGKRYLPIFDKLYKDIFLLLYKYEPFIYKEERMKSTSIINNRIIRSLAQTEDLQNLRRNCSLDELNSAIGCEIIGKKAVKIAKKWNQDQDKEKEQSEAINKENNPHHNNQKTLSDLLVEMQEAEDKIKDLSQEKQELEENIENLKNNTSDLSEEDMKNKMQEIDEELEDMQKQADNLEEELSDKLEKSEEDIENLSKEMTEAFNEAEKEVREATSYVKDWGLGDKPNKSSKISFSDKVGALERIRKSKKLKELSDIIGRFKESALKDQKNKHKDGAVAIKSVRIGNDIIHTLPSEKMLLVNKTTKKEFYRKFNQKQLLQYELESDKLKAKGPMVICIDMSSSMKGIKEKWSKAVAIALLEIAQEQKRNFAAILFNEDATEPIIIEKDKKEPEKILDIAERFDGGGTLFETPLQRALEVIEQSKFKKADIVFITDGHSYTHPDFINKFNKFKDEKEFKVLSVLIYAGGKIGNIESLQLFSDDIMTIGELTELEDANSVIAHKIFKSV
;
A
#
# COMPACT_ATOMS: atom_id res chain seq x y z
N MET A 1 17.14 -23.19 11.31
CA MET A 1 15.72 -22.96 10.98
C MET A 1 15.62 -21.62 10.26
N LYS A 2 15.41 -21.61 8.94
CA LYS A 2 14.92 -20.40 8.27
C LYS A 2 13.46 -20.27 8.68
N LEU A 3 13.13 -19.31 9.53
CA LEU A 3 11.74 -18.95 9.80
C LEU A 3 11.13 -18.51 8.47
N ASN A 4 10.20 -19.29 7.93
CA ASN A 4 9.45 -18.96 6.73
C ASN A 4 8.34 -17.98 7.15
N TYR A 5 8.70 -16.70 7.28
CA TYR A 5 7.87 -15.61 7.81
C TYR A 5 6.63 -15.23 6.96
N TYR A 6 6.17 -16.11 6.07
CA TYR A 6 5.01 -15.89 5.19
C TYR A 6 4.18 -17.17 5.00
N GLN A 7 4.28 -18.15 5.88
CA GLN A 7 3.50 -19.38 5.74
C GLN A 7 2.02 -19.16 6.10
N VAL A 8 1.16 -19.86 5.39
CA VAL A 8 -0.26 -19.98 5.75
C VAL A 8 -0.36 -21.04 6.83
N VAL A 9 -1.10 -20.75 7.90
CA VAL A 9 -1.27 -21.66 9.04
C VAL A 9 -2.62 -22.34 8.93
N PHE A 10 -2.61 -23.66 8.96
CA PHE A 10 -3.83 -24.48 9.06
C PHE A 10 -4.09 -24.78 10.54
N GLU A 11 -5.35 -24.69 10.96
CA GLU A 11 -5.76 -24.91 12.36
C GLU A 11 -5.27 -26.25 12.92
N GLU A 12 -5.30 -27.31 12.11
CA GLU A 12 -4.89 -28.67 12.50
C GLU A 12 -3.40 -28.80 12.80
N ASP A 13 -2.58 -27.91 12.25
CA ASP A 13 -1.13 -27.90 12.49
C ASP A 13 -0.79 -27.15 13.77
N ARG A 14 -1.60 -26.14 14.15
CA ARG A 14 -1.41 -25.39 15.39
C ARG A 14 -1.88 -26.14 16.63
N GLU A 15 -3.00 -26.87 16.52
CA GLU A 15 -3.47 -27.77 17.60
C GLU A 15 -2.39 -28.82 17.94
N LYS A 16 -1.67 -29.34 16.94
CA LYS A 16 -0.55 -30.29 17.16
C LYS A 16 0.64 -29.65 17.89
N GLU A 17 0.95 -28.38 17.63
CA GLU A 17 2.01 -27.64 18.34
C GLU A 17 1.62 -27.30 19.79
N GLU A 18 0.36 -26.94 20.04
CA GLU A 18 -0.18 -26.71 21.40
C GLU A 18 -0.21 -28.03 22.20
N ILE A 19 -0.67 -29.14 21.61
CA ILE A 19 -0.64 -30.47 22.27
C ILE A 19 0.79 -30.93 22.57
N CYS A 20 1.79 -30.54 21.77
CA CYS A 20 3.19 -30.85 22.03
C CYS A 20 3.82 -29.99 23.14
N THR A 21 3.25 -28.81 23.43
CA THR A 21 3.74 -27.87 24.45
C THR A 21 2.99 -27.99 25.79
N GLU A 22 1.79 -28.56 25.80
CA GLU A 22 0.97 -28.82 27.00
C GLU A 22 1.54 -29.89 27.97
N LYS A 23 2.72 -30.47 27.71
CA LYS A 23 3.38 -31.32 28.72
C LYS A 23 4.00 -30.54 29.89
N ASN A 24 4.00 -29.20 29.86
CA ASN A 24 4.38 -28.37 31.01
C ASN A 24 3.56 -27.08 31.00
N ASP A 25 2.38 -27.06 31.63
CA ASP A 25 1.99 -26.02 32.60
C ASP A 25 0.54 -26.20 33.05
N ASN A 26 0.34 -26.28 34.37
CA ASN A 26 -0.96 -26.31 35.05
C ASN A 26 -1.65 -24.93 35.02
N PHE A 27 -1.98 -24.39 33.85
CA PHE A 27 -2.81 -23.19 33.74
C PHE A 27 -4.17 -23.54 33.14
N GLN A 28 -5.20 -23.52 33.99
CA GLN A 28 -6.59 -23.54 33.55
C GLN A 28 -6.91 -22.21 32.85
N ASP A 29 -7.41 -22.27 31.61
CA ASP A 29 -7.90 -21.11 30.85
C ASP A 29 -8.98 -20.37 31.65
N ILE A 30 -9.05 -19.03 31.53
CA ILE A 30 -10.02 -18.18 32.25
C ILE A 30 -11.46 -18.63 31.99
N ASP A 31 -11.75 -19.10 30.77
CA ASP A 31 -13.07 -19.62 30.39
C ASP A 31 -13.41 -20.93 31.13
N SER A 32 -12.40 -21.78 31.39
CA SER A 32 -12.55 -23.01 32.17
C SER A 32 -12.78 -22.74 33.67
N ILE A 33 -12.21 -21.64 34.18
CA ILE A 33 -12.43 -21.16 35.56
C ILE A 33 -13.85 -20.58 35.71
N LEU A 34 -14.36 -19.92 34.66
CA LEU A 34 -15.68 -19.27 34.67
C LEU A 34 -16.84 -20.21 34.30
N GLY A 35 -16.58 -21.47 33.95
CA GLY A 35 -17.61 -22.43 33.55
C GLY A 35 -18.37 -22.03 32.28
N ILE A 36 -17.80 -21.13 31.48
CA ILE A 36 -18.40 -20.67 30.23
C ILE A 36 -18.09 -21.74 29.18
N LYS A 37 -19.09 -22.56 28.83
CA LYS A 37 -18.99 -23.36 27.61
C LYS A 37 -18.83 -22.41 26.44
N LYS A 38 -17.64 -22.34 25.82
CA LYS A 38 -17.43 -21.67 24.54
C LYS A 38 -18.45 -22.23 23.56
N ARG A 39 -19.50 -21.45 23.26
CA ARG A 39 -20.38 -21.75 22.12
C ARG A 39 -19.52 -21.56 20.88
N GLU A 40 -19.11 -22.67 20.26
CA GLU A 40 -18.41 -22.63 18.99
C GLU A 40 -19.39 -22.33 17.88
N TYR A 41 -19.49 -21.05 17.51
CA TYR A 41 -20.28 -20.64 16.35
C TYR A 41 -19.56 -21.03 15.06
N LYS A 42 -20.26 -21.76 14.18
CA LYS A 42 -19.83 -22.05 12.81
C LYS A 42 -19.48 -20.75 12.06
N LYS A 43 -18.41 -20.77 11.28
CA LYS A 43 -17.81 -19.60 10.61
C LYS A 43 -18.27 -19.48 9.16
N ASP A 44 -18.48 -18.24 8.72
CA ASP A 44 -18.80 -17.90 7.32
C ASP A 44 -17.54 -17.72 6.45
N GLN A 45 -16.45 -17.21 7.04
CA GLN A 45 -15.18 -16.97 6.34
C GLN A 45 -14.17 -18.04 6.69
N SER A 46 -13.45 -18.52 5.69
CA SER A 46 -12.45 -19.60 5.82
C SER A 46 -11.20 -19.10 6.52
N VAL A 47 -10.80 -17.86 6.23
CA VAL A 47 -9.63 -17.21 6.79
C VAL A 47 -10.03 -16.42 8.04
N LYS A 48 -9.34 -16.67 9.16
CA LYS A 48 -9.54 -15.91 10.40
C LYS A 48 -9.25 -14.43 10.18
N HIS A 49 -10.23 -13.60 10.52
CA HIS A 49 -10.16 -12.16 10.40
C HIS A 49 -10.56 -11.47 11.71
N TYR A 50 -10.16 -10.21 11.84
CA TYR A 50 -10.62 -9.26 12.85
C TYR A 50 -11.39 -8.13 12.18
N GLU A 51 -12.14 -7.34 12.95
CA GLU A 51 -12.90 -6.19 12.42
C GLU A 51 -12.01 -5.26 11.59
N PHE A 52 -10.82 -4.94 12.09
CA PHE A 52 -9.84 -4.13 11.36
C PHE A 52 -9.44 -4.69 9.99
N ASP A 53 -9.32 -6.02 9.84
CA ASP A 53 -9.01 -6.62 8.54
C ASP A 53 -10.17 -6.45 7.55
N LEU A 54 -11.40 -6.48 8.07
CA LEU A 54 -12.61 -6.28 7.28
C LEU A 54 -12.75 -4.82 6.86
N ASP A 55 -12.49 -3.87 7.76
CA ASP A 55 -12.53 -2.44 7.47
C ASP A 55 -11.61 -2.08 6.29
N ILE A 56 -10.37 -2.60 6.29
CA ILE A 56 -9.43 -2.40 5.18
C ILE A 56 -9.97 -2.94 3.86
N TYR A 57 -10.55 -4.15 3.88
CA TYR A 57 -11.14 -4.73 2.68
C TYR A 57 -12.31 -3.87 2.18
N GLU A 58 -13.20 -3.42 3.06
CA GLU A 58 -14.37 -2.63 2.68
C GLU A 58 -13.95 -1.25 2.14
N ASP A 59 -12.99 -0.56 2.78
CA ASP A 59 -12.43 0.71 2.30
C ASP A 59 -11.90 0.58 0.85
N ILE A 60 -11.22 -0.52 0.54
CA ILE A 60 -10.73 -0.81 -0.81
C ILE A 60 -11.88 -1.15 -1.76
N TYR A 61 -12.81 -1.99 -1.31
CA TYR A 61 -13.95 -2.47 -2.10
C TYR A 61 -14.90 -1.33 -2.50
N GLU A 62 -15.13 -0.35 -1.62
CA GLU A 62 -15.94 0.83 -1.90
C GLU A 62 -15.35 1.69 -3.02
N VAL A 63 -14.03 1.78 -3.09
CA VAL A 63 -13.32 2.60 -4.09
C VAL A 63 -13.11 1.85 -5.41
N SER A 64 -12.91 0.53 -5.39
CA SER A 64 -12.65 -0.26 -6.60
C SER A 64 -13.93 -0.71 -7.31
N SER A 65 -14.29 -0.02 -8.39
CA SER A 65 -15.38 -0.43 -9.29
C SER A 65 -15.13 -1.81 -9.92
N THR A 66 -13.86 -2.17 -10.11
CA THR A 66 -13.46 -3.47 -10.67
C THR A 66 -13.84 -4.58 -9.70
N MET A 67 -13.47 -4.48 -8.42
CA MET A 67 -13.81 -5.47 -7.39
C MET A 67 -15.33 -5.64 -7.26
N GLN A 68 -16.09 -4.54 -7.25
CA GLN A 68 -17.55 -4.57 -7.20
C GLN A 68 -18.15 -5.31 -8.40
N SER A 69 -17.66 -5.03 -9.61
CA SER A 69 -18.12 -5.71 -10.82
C SER A 69 -17.84 -7.21 -10.80
N LEU A 70 -16.65 -7.62 -10.32
CA LEU A 70 -16.24 -9.00 -10.23
C LEU A 70 -17.06 -9.79 -9.21
N VAL A 71 -17.29 -9.22 -8.02
CA VAL A 71 -18.14 -9.86 -7.01
C VAL A 71 -19.57 -10.02 -7.54
N LYS A 72 -20.13 -8.99 -8.18
CA LYS A 72 -21.47 -9.05 -8.75
C LYS A 72 -21.58 -10.07 -9.88
N GLU A 73 -20.55 -10.20 -10.72
CA GLU A 73 -20.50 -11.22 -11.77
C GLU A 73 -20.35 -12.62 -11.18
N GLY A 74 -19.42 -12.81 -10.23
CA GLY A 74 -19.17 -14.08 -9.56
C GLY A 74 -20.39 -14.63 -8.83
N LYS A 75 -21.15 -13.75 -8.15
CA LYS A 75 -22.42 -14.12 -7.48
C LYS A 75 -23.47 -14.75 -8.41
N ARG A 76 -23.39 -14.51 -9.72
CA ARG A 76 -24.30 -15.15 -10.71
C ARG A 76 -24.00 -16.63 -10.89
N TYR A 77 -22.79 -17.06 -10.59
CA TYR A 77 -22.32 -18.43 -10.80
C TYR A 77 -22.15 -19.18 -9.49
N LEU A 78 -21.67 -18.50 -8.44
CA LEU A 78 -21.49 -19.03 -7.10
C LEU A 78 -22.11 -18.03 -6.09
N PRO A 79 -23.26 -18.33 -5.46
CA PRO A 79 -23.98 -17.38 -4.59
C PRO A 79 -23.12 -16.78 -3.46
N ILE A 80 -22.24 -17.59 -2.89
CA ILE A 80 -21.31 -17.26 -1.80
C ILE A 80 -19.97 -16.66 -2.27
N PHE A 81 -19.88 -16.20 -3.52
CA PHE A 81 -18.63 -15.72 -4.12
C PHE A 81 -18.05 -14.49 -3.43
N ASP A 82 -18.86 -13.64 -2.81
CA ASP A 82 -18.38 -12.53 -1.98
C ASP A 82 -17.54 -13.01 -0.80
N LYS A 83 -17.96 -14.09 -0.13
CA LYS A 83 -17.18 -14.69 0.96
C LYS A 83 -15.84 -15.22 0.43
N LEU A 84 -15.87 -15.97 -0.68
CA LEU A 84 -14.65 -16.48 -1.33
C LEU A 84 -13.69 -15.35 -1.72
N TYR A 85 -14.22 -14.27 -2.29
CA TYR A 85 -13.43 -13.13 -2.74
C TYR A 85 -12.76 -12.40 -1.56
N LYS A 86 -13.49 -12.27 -0.45
CA LYS A 86 -12.96 -11.73 0.80
C LYS A 86 -11.86 -12.63 1.39
N ASP A 87 -12.08 -13.94 1.42
CA ASP A 87 -11.06 -14.92 1.85
C ASP A 87 -9.80 -14.84 0.97
N ILE A 88 -9.93 -14.70 -0.35
CA ILE A 88 -8.78 -14.50 -1.26
C ILE A 88 -8.00 -13.23 -0.88
N PHE A 89 -8.69 -12.12 -0.64
CA PHE A 89 -8.03 -10.88 -0.24
C PHE A 89 -7.29 -11.06 1.10
N LEU A 90 -7.95 -11.63 2.11
CA LEU A 90 -7.36 -11.87 3.43
C LEU A 90 -6.15 -12.80 3.36
N LEU A 91 -6.21 -13.81 2.49
CA LEU A 91 -5.10 -14.72 2.24
C LEU A 91 -3.88 -13.99 1.68
N LEU A 92 -4.08 -12.98 0.81
CA LEU A 92 -2.99 -12.18 0.25
C LEU A 92 -2.46 -11.12 1.22
N TYR A 93 -3.36 -10.44 1.92
CA TYR A 93 -3.07 -9.27 2.74
C TYR A 93 -2.47 -9.63 4.10
N LYS A 94 -3.00 -10.64 4.79
CA LYS A 94 -2.56 -10.93 6.16
C LYS A 94 -1.11 -11.40 6.19
N TYR A 95 -0.39 -10.95 7.22
CA TYR A 95 0.98 -11.38 7.49
C TYR A 95 1.06 -12.91 7.66
N GLU A 96 0.22 -13.44 8.55
CA GLU A 96 0.07 -14.88 8.82
C GLU A 96 -1.42 -15.24 8.73
N PRO A 97 -1.93 -15.64 7.54
CA PRO A 97 -3.29 -16.10 7.37
C PRO A 97 -3.47 -17.42 8.11
N PHE A 98 -4.55 -17.50 8.88
CA PHE A 98 -4.95 -18.71 9.60
C PHE A 98 -6.24 -19.23 8.99
N ILE A 99 -6.24 -20.48 8.52
CA ILE A 99 -7.41 -21.11 7.91
C ILE A 99 -8.06 -22.06 8.91
N TYR A 100 -9.37 -21.92 9.11
CA TYR A 100 -10.16 -22.81 9.94
C TYR A 100 -10.30 -24.21 9.31
N LYS A 101 -10.44 -25.23 10.17
CA LYS A 101 -10.81 -26.59 9.75
C LYS A 101 -12.27 -26.65 9.27
N GLU A 102 -12.57 -27.61 8.40
CA GLU A 102 -13.89 -27.75 7.76
C GLU A 102 -15.02 -27.88 8.80
N GLU A 103 -14.78 -28.54 9.93
CA GLU A 103 -15.79 -28.75 10.98
C GLU A 103 -16.24 -27.47 11.67
N ARG A 104 -15.43 -26.39 11.58
CA ARG A 104 -15.80 -25.07 12.12
C ARG A 104 -16.57 -24.21 11.13
N MET A 105 -16.78 -24.68 9.90
CA MET A 105 -17.43 -23.89 8.85
C MET A 105 -18.94 -24.10 8.85
N LYS A 106 -19.68 -23.07 8.43
CA LYS A 106 -21.07 -23.24 7.99
C LYS A 106 -21.11 -24.11 6.75
N SER A 107 -22.17 -24.89 6.62
CA SER A 107 -22.33 -25.88 5.56
C SER A 107 -22.34 -25.22 4.17
N THR A 108 -22.97 -24.05 4.06
CA THR A 108 -22.92 -23.18 2.87
C THR A 108 -21.51 -22.68 2.50
N SER A 109 -20.56 -22.67 3.45
CA SER A 109 -19.22 -22.09 3.28
C SER A 109 -18.10 -23.14 3.17
N ILE A 110 -18.42 -24.43 3.29
CA ILE A 110 -17.44 -25.54 3.21
C ILE A 110 -16.73 -25.53 1.85
N ILE A 111 -17.46 -25.27 0.76
CA ILE A 111 -16.87 -25.23 -0.58
C ILE A 111 -15.81 -24.13 -0.72
N ASN A 112 -16.06 -22.94 -0.15
CA ASN A 112 -15.07 -21.86 -0.13
C ASN A 112 -13.85 -22.26 0.71
N ASN A 113 -14.07 -22.94 1.85
CA ASN A 113 -12.99 -23.42 2.69
C ASN A 113 -12.10 -24.43 1.95
N ARG A 114 -12.69 -25.41 1.26
CA ARG A 114 -11.95 -26.37 0.42
C ARG A 114 -11.13 -25.69 -0.68
N ILE A 115 -11.74 -24.72 -1.38
CA ILE A 115 -11.05 -23.94 -2.40
C ILE A 115 -9.86 -23.19 -1.78
N ILE A 116 -10.08 -22.44 -0.70
CA ILE A 116 -9.05 -21.64 -0.03
C ILE A 116 -7.90 -22.51 0.49
N ARG A 117 -8.21 -23.68 1.07
CA ARG A 117 -7.20 -24.65 1.52
C ARG A 117 -6.38 -25.20 0.35
N SER A 118 -7.03 -25.55 -0.76
CA SER A 118 -6.36 -26.01 -1.99
C SER A 118 -5.45 -24.93 -2.57
N LEU A 119 -5.92 -23.66 -2.65
CA LEU A 119 -5.12 -22.53 -3.10
C LEU A 119 -3.93 -22.25 -2.16
N ALA A 120 -4.14 -22.33 -0.84
CA ALA A 120 -3.11 -22.09 0.17
C ALA A 120 -1.92 -23.06 0.11
N GLN A 121 -2.12 -24.26 -0.45
CA GLN A 121 -1.07 -25.26 -0.62
C GLN A 121 -0.17 -25.01 -1.85
N THR A 122 -0.57 -24.13 -2.77
CA THR A 122 0.20 -23.85 -4.00
C THR A 122 1.44 -22.99 -3.72
N GLU A 123 2.57 -23.33 -4.34
CA GLU A 123 3.81 -22.52 -4.24
C GLU A 123 3.65 -21.14 -4.90
N ASP A 124 2.85 -21.06 -5.97
CA ASP A 124 2.62 -19.81 -6.72
C ASP A 124 1.95 -18.74 -5.85
N LEU A 125 0.95 -19.13 -5.05
CA LEU A 125 0.33 -18.22 -4.09
C LEU A 125 1.35 -17.71 -3.07
N GLN A 126 2.22 -18.58 -2.55
CA GLN A 126 3.25 -18.17 -1.59
C GLN A 126 4.24 -17.17 -2.21
N ASN A 127 4.57 -17.31 -3.49
CA ASN A 127 5.41 -16.36 -4.22
C ASN A 127 4.71 -15.01 -4.38
N LEU A 128 3.44 -15.00 -4.77
CA LEU A 128 2.62 -13.79 -4.85
C LEU A 128 2.54 -13.05 -3.51
N ARG A 129 2.29 -13.78 -2.42
CA ARG A 129 2.14 -13.21 -1.07
C ARG A 129 3.36 -12.44 -0.56
N ARG A 130 4.57 -12.72 -1.06
CA ARG A 130 5.79 -12.00 -0.68
C ARG A 130 5.72 -10.50 -0.98
N ASN A 131 4.94 -10.10 -1.98
CA ASN A 131 4.75 -8.70 -2.35
C ASN A 131 3.39 -8.14 -1.88
N CYS A 132 2.44 -8.98 -1.46
CA CYS A 132 1.11 -8.53 -1.02
C CYS A 132 0.98 -8.37 0.50
N SER A 133 1.75 -9.11 1.29
CA SER A 133 1.58 -9.15 2.75
C SER A 133 1.69 -7.75 3.38
N LEU A 134 0.65 -7.32 4.08
CA LEU A 134 0.48 -6.00 4.68
C LEU A 134 0.54 -4.82 3.70
N ASP A 135 0.35 -5.06 2.41
CA ASP A 135 0.28 -4.05 1.35
C ASP A 135 -1.11 -4.07 0.71
N GLU A 136 -1.90 -3.03 0.98
CA GLU A 136 -3.27 -2.85 0.51
C GLU A 136 -3.36 -2.83 -1.03
N LEU A 137 -2.44 -2.12 -1.69
CA LEU A 137 -2.45 -1.94 -3.14
C LEU A 137 -2.14 -3.25 -3.86
N ASN A 138 -1.06 -3.91 -3.44
CA ASN A 138 -0.62 -5.16 -4.04
C ASN A 138 -1.62 -6.30 -3.77
N SER A 139 -2.20 -6.34 -2.56
CA SER A 139 -3.26 -7.30 -2.23
C SER A 139 -4.51 -7.09 -3.08
N ALA A 140 -4.93 -5.84 -3.29
CA ALA A 140 -6.07 -5.53 -4.15
C ALA A 140 -5.81 -5.93 -5.62
N ILE A 141 -4.66 -5.56 -6.19
CA ILE A 141 -4.29 -5.94 -7.57
C ILE A 141 -4.26 -7.46 -7.74
N GLY A 142 -3.61 -8.17 -6.80
CA GLY A 142 -3.56 -9.63 -6.82
C GLY A 142 -4.95 -10.25 -6.72
N CYS A 143 -5.80 -9.74 -5.82
CA CYS A 143 -7.17 -10.18 -5.63
C CYS A 143 -8.04 -9.94 -6.88
N GLU A 144 -7.90 -8.81 -7.57
CA GLU A 144 -8.63 -8.54 -8.82
C GLU A 144 -8.27 -9.53 -9.94
N ILE A 145 -6.99 -9.87 -10.09
CA ILE A 145 -6.52 -10.81 -11.13
C ILE A 145 -7.00 -12.23 -10.82
N ILE A 146 -6.81 -12.67 -9.57
CA ILE A 146 -7.28 -13.98 -9.10
C ILE A 146 -8.81 -14.07 -9.22
N GLY A 147 -9.53 -13.01 -8.82
CA GLY A 147 -10.98 -12.92 -8.95
C GLY A 147 -11.48 -13.06 -10.38
N LYS A 148 -10.83 -12.37 -11.34
CA LYS A 148 -11.16 -12.51 -12.77
C LYS A 148 -11.05 -13.94 -13.27
N LYS A 149 -10.02 -14.68 -12.86
CA LYS A 149 -9.88 -16.10 -13.21
C LYS A 149 -10.90 -16.95 -12.47
N ALA A 150 -11.12 -16.71 -11.17
CA ALA A 150 -12.12 -17.43 -10.38
C ALA A 150 -13.54 -17.31 -10.97
N VAL A 151 -13.96 -16.11 -11.41
CA VAL A 151 -15.24 -15.91 -12.10
C VAL A 151 -15.31 -16.70 -13.41
N LYS A 152 -14.24 -16.70 -14.22
CA LYS A 152 -14.18 -17.48 -15.47
C LYS A 152 -14.31 -18.97 -15.21
N ILE A 153 -13.67 -19.49 -14.16
CA ILE A 153 -13.74 -20.92 -13.82
C ILE A 153 -15.11 -21.25 -13.24
N ALA A 154 -15.66 -20.43 -12.35
CA ALA A 154 -17.01 -20.61 -11.83
C ALA A 154 -18.06 -20.65 -12.95
N LYS A 155 -17.91 -19.80 -13.97
CA LYS A 155 -18.75 -19.82 -15.16
C LYS A 155 -18.63 -21.12 -15.95
N LYS A 156 -17.42 -21.63 -16.14
CA LYS A 156 -17.17 -22.91 -16.85
C LYS A 156 -17.76 -24.08 -16.07
N TRP A 157 -17.55 -24.11 -14.75
CA TRP A 157 -18.09 -25.13 -13.86
C TRP A 157 -19.61 -25.19 -13.93
N ASN A 158 -20.28 -24.03 -13.87
CA ASN A 158 -21.73 -23.96 -13.98
C ASN A 158 -22.23 -24.44 -15.36
N GLN A 159 -21.54 -24.08 -16.44
CA GLN A 159 -21.88 -24.57 -17.79
C GLN A 159 -21.71 -26.09 -17.94
N ASP A 160 -20.74 -26.69 -17.28
CA ASP A 160 -20.52 -28.14 -17.34
C ASP A 160 -21.58 -28.88 -16.50
N GLN A 161 -21.98 -28.32 -15.35
CA GLN A 161 -23.12 -28.79 -14.56
C GLN A 161 -24.45 -28.72 -15.35
N ASP A 162 -24.68 -27.64 -16.10
CA ASP A 162 -25.87 -27.49 -16.96
C ASP A 162 -25.90 -28.57 -18.06
N LYS A 163 -24.76 -28.87 -18.69
CA LYS A 163 -24.68 -29.93 -19.71
C LYS A 163 -24.91 -31.32 -19.11
N GLU A 164 -24.37 -31.60 -17.93
CA GLU A 164 -24.61 -32.87 -17.22
C GLU A 164 -26.09 -33.03 -16.88
N LYS A 165 -26.76 -31.93 -16.51
CA LYS A 165 -28.20 -31.90 -16.29
C LYS A 165 -28.99 -32.18 -17.57
N GLU A 166 -28.66 -31.53 -18.68
CA GLU A 166 -29.31 -31.80 -19.98
C GLU A 166 -29.12 -33.26 -20.44
N GLN A 167 -27.93 -33.83 -20.22
CA GLN A 167 -27.62 -35.22 -20.57
C GLN A 167 -28.36 -36.21 -19.67
N SER A 168 -28.39 -35.97 -18.35
CA SER A 168 -29.12 -36.83 -17.40
C SER A 168 -30.63 -36.75 -17.60
N GLU A 169 -31.19 -35.57 -17.90
CA GLU A 169 -32.60 -35.40 -18.26
C GLU A 169 -32.95 -36.12 -19.59
N ALA A 170 -32.05 -36.12 -20.57
CA ALA A 170 -32.23 -36.88 -21.81
C ALA A 170 -32.23 -38.40 -21.58
N ILE A 171 -31.33 -38.91 -20.72
CA ILE A 171 -31.24 -40.33 -20.36
C ILE A 171 -32.45 -40.78 -19.51
N ASN A 172 -32.93 -39.94 -18.60
CA ASN A 172 -34.06 -40.26 -17.72
C ASN A 172 -35.41 -40.26 -18.45
N LYS A 173 -35.57 -39.44 -19.51
CA LYS A 173 -36.75 -39.47 -20.39
C LYS A 173 -36.96 -40.81 -21.10
N GLU A 174 -35.91 -41.64 -21.27
CA GLU A 174 -36.03 -42.97 -21.87
C GLU A 174 -36.40 -44.09 -20.88
N ASN A 175 -36.21 -43.93 -19.56
CA ASN A 175 -36.27 -45.06 -18.61
C ASN A 175 -37.27 -44.95 -17.44
N ASN A 176 -37.77 -43.77 -17.03
CA ASN A 176 -38.93 -43.64 -16.12
C ASN A 176 -39.32 -42.16 -15.88
N PRO A 177 -40.61 -41.76 -15.86
CA PRO A 177 -41.01 -40.36 -15.69
C PRO A 177 -41.12 -39.86 -14.23
N HIS A 178 -40.83 -40.72 -13.24
CA HIS A 178 -40.93 -40.38 -11.82
C HIS A 178 -39.59 -40.60 -11.11
N HIS A 179 -38.61 -39.72 -11.35
CA HIS A 179 -37.76 -39.18 -10.26
C HIS A 179 -36.81 -38.07 -10.75
N ASN A 180 -36.79 -37.01 -9.93
CA ASN A 180 -35.74 -36.05 -9.62
C ASN A 180 -35.20 -35.10 -10.70
N ASN A 181 -35.63 -33.83 -10.58
CA ASN A 181 -34.80 -32.67 -10.89
C ASN A 181 -33.50 -32.77 -10.09
N GLN A 182 -32.37 -33.09 -10.71
CA GLN A 182 -31.07 -32.91 -10.08
C GLN A 182 -30.80 -31.42 -9.89
N LYS A 183 -30.87 -30.94 -8.64
CA LYS A 183 -30.47 -29.58 -8.24
C LYS A 183 -28.97 -29.40 -8.44
N THR A 184 -28.49 -28.29 -8.99
CA THR A 184 -27.04 -28.02 -9.10
C THR A 184 -26.43 -27.69 -7.73
N LEU A 185 -25.09 -27.69 -7.62
CA LEU A 185 -24.40 -27.19 -6.42
C LEU A 185 -24.85 -25.76 -6.07
N SER A 186 -25.02 -24.92 -7.09
CA SER A 186 -25.49 -23.54 -6.92
C SER A 186 -26.93 -23.48 -6.40
N ASP A 187 -27.83 -24.32 -6.91
CA ASP A 187 -29.22 -24.40 -6.45
C ASP A 187 -29.29 -24.82 -4.97
N LEU A 188 -28.53 -25.85 -4.58
CA LEU A 188 -28.44 -26.30 -3.19
C LEU A 188 -27.92 -25.21 -2.25
N LEU A 189 -26.88 -24.47 -2.67
CA LEU A 189 -26.34 -23.36 -1.88
C LEU A 189 -27.36 -22.23 -1.68
N VAL A 190 -28.18 -21.92 -2.70
CA VAL A 190 -29.25 -20.91 -2.59
C VAL A 190 -30.32 -21.39 -1.61
N GLU A 191 -30.84 -22.60 -1.79
CA GLU A 191 -31.90 -23.15 -0.93
C GLU A 191 -31.45 -23.28 0.52
N MET A 192 -30.20 -23.68 0.76
CA MET A 192 -29.63 -23.71 2.10
C MET A 192 -29.50 -22.32 2.72
N GLN A 193 -29.09 -21.33 1.93
CA GLN A 193 -28.98 -19.96 2.44
C GLN A 193 -30.36 -19.38 2.78
N GLU A 194 -31.39 -19.67 1.97
CA GLU A 194 -32.78 -19.33 2.28
C GLU A 194 -33.30 -20.04 3.53
N ALA A 195 -32.94 -21.31 3.73
CA ALA A 195 -33.29 -22.06 4.93
C ALA A 195 -32.57 -21.49 6.18
N GLU A 196 -31.27 -21.19 6.09
CA GLU A 196 -30.49 -20.54 7.15
C GLU A 196 -31.08 -19.17 7.54
N ASP A 197 -31.47 -18.35 6.56
CA ASP A 197 -32.07 -17.03 6.79
C ASP A 197 -33.44 -17.15 7.47
N LYS A 198 -34.30 -18.09 7.04
CA LYS A 198 -35.59 -18.35 7.70
C LYS A 198 -35.43 -18.85 9.14
N ILE A 199 -34.50 -19.78 9.38
CA ILE A 199 -34.20 -20.28 10.73
C ILE A 199 -33.76 -19.12 11.63
N LYS A 200 -32.93 -18.21 11.09
CA LYS A 200 -32.47 -17.03 11.81
C LYS A 200 -33.63 -16.08 12.14
N ASP A 201 -34.49 -15.76 11.17
CA ASP A 201 -35.63 -14.86 11.37
C ASP A 201 -36.61 -15.43 12.41
N LEU A 202 -36.98 -16.72 12.30
CA LEU A 202 -37.82 -17.41 13.28
C LEU A 202 -37.18 -17.45 14.67
N SER A 203 -35.86 -17.64 14.75
CA SER A 203 -35.14 -17.62 16.04
C SER A 203 -35.13 -16.25 16.71
N GLN A 204 -35.08 -15.17 15.92
CA GLN A 204 -35.17 -13.80 16.43
C GLN A 204 -36.59 -13.48 16.90
N GLU A 205 -37.61 -13.86 16.11
CA GLU A 205 -39.01 -13.70 16.50
C GLU A 205 -39.32 -14.44 17.80
N LYS A 206 -38.78 -15.66 17.95
CA LYS A 206 -38.86 -16.42 19.20
C LYS A 206 -38.21 -15.68 20.39
N GLN A 207 -37.00 -15.14 20.22
CA GLN A 207 -36.33 -14.38 21.28
C GLN A 207 -37.10 -13.13 21.70
N GLU A 208 -37.66 -12.39 20.75
CA GLU A 208 -38.50 -11.22 21.04
C GLU A 208 -39.76 -11.62 21.81
N LEU A 209 -40.39 -12.74 21.45
CA LEU A 209 -41.55 -13.28 22.18
C LEU A 209 -41.17 -13.74 23.61
N GLU A 210 -40.01 -14.38 23.78
CA GLU A 210 -39.50 -14.77 25.10
C GLU A 210 -39.26 -13.56 26.01
N GLU A 211 -38.62 -12.50 25.50
CA GLU A 211 -38.40 -11.25 26.24
C GLU A 211 -39.74 -10.56 26.58
N ASN A 212 -40.70 -10.55 25.67
CA ASN A 212 -42.02 -9.98 25.90
C ASN A 212 -42.81 -10.75 26.97
N ILE A 213 -42.75 -12.09 26.97
CA ILE A 213 -43.35 -12.94 28.02
C ILE A 213 -42.69 -12.67 29.37
N GLU A 214 -41.36 -12.53 29.43
CA GLU A 214 -40.64 -12.21 30.66
C GLU A 214 -41.00 -10.83 31.22
N ASN A 215 -41.15 -9.83 30.34
CA ASN A 215 -41.62 -8.49 30.69
C ASN A 215 -43.08 -8.46 31.19
N LEU A 216 -43.94 -9.32 30.64
CA LEU A 216 -45.35 -9.43 31.02
C LEU A 216 -45.56 -10.22 32.32
N LYS A 217 -44.71 -11.22 32.64
CA LYS A 217 -44.71 -11.87 33.97
C LYS A 217 -44.46 -10.91 35.13
N ASN A 218 -43.80 -9.78 34.86
CA ASN A 218 -43.56 -8.72 35.84
C ASN A 218 -44.77 -7.77 36.02
N ASN A 219 -45.79 -7.83 35.15
CA ASN A 219 -46.98 -6.97 35.19
C ASN A 219 -48.26 -7.80 34.95
N THR A 220 -48.94 -8.19 36.04
CA THR A 220 -50.14 -9.05 36.09
C THR A 220 -51.23 -8.75 35.05
N SER A 221 -51.38 -9.62 34.03
CA SER A 221 -52.63 -9.92 33.32
C SER A 221 -52.54 -11.27 32.57
N ASP A 222 -53.37 -12.25 32.95
CA ASP A 222 -53.23 -13.67 32.56
C ASP A 222 -53.69 -14.00 31.11
N LEU A 223 -54.48 -13.14 30.47
CA LEU A 223 -55.12 -13.46 29.18
C LEU A 223 -54.21 -13.24 27.95
N SER A 224 -53.10 -12.49 28.03
CA SER A 224 -52.17 -12.33 26.90
C SER A 224 -51.01 -13.32 26.91
N GLU A 225 -50.76 -14.01 28.03
CA GLU A 225 -49.62 -14.92 28.18
C GLU A 225 -49.87 -16.26 27.48
N GLU A 226 -51.11 -16.74 27.47
CA GLU A 226 -51.50 -18.01 26.85
C GLU A 226 -51.46 -17.94 25.31
N ASP A 227 -51.90 -16.82 24.72
CA ASP A 227 -51.80 -16.58 23.28
C ASP A 227 -50.34 -16.48 22.79
N MET A 228 -49.45 -15.86 23.57
CA MET A 228 -48.02 -15.81 23.20
C MET A 228 -47.34 -17.17 23.36
N LYS A 229 -47.73 -17.99 24.36
CA LYS A 229 -47.21 -19.36 24.49
C LYS A 229 -47.64 -20.25 23.33
N ASN A 230 -48.88 -20.11 22.85
CA ASN A 230 -49.36 -20.84 21.68
C ASN A 230 -48.57 -20.46 20.42
N LYS A 231 -48.34 -19.15 20.18
CA LYS A 231 -47.46 -18.70 19.09
C LYS A 231 -46.02 -19.21 19.22
N MET A 232 -45.50 -19.29 20.44
CA MET A 232 -44.16 -19.82 20.68
C MET A 232 -44.06 -21.32 20.35
N GLN A 233 -45.12 -22.09 20.61
CA GLN A 233 -45.21 -23.49 20.17
C GLN A 233 -45.29 -23.62 18.65
N GLU A 234 -46.07 -22.76 17.98
CA GLU A 234 -46.15 -22.73 16.51
C GLU A 234 -44.78 -22.44 15.89
N ILE A 235 -44.05 -21.44 16.42
CA ILE A 235 -42.68 -21.12 15.98
C ILE A 235 -41.70 -22.26 16.28
N ASP A 236 -41.85 -22.96 17.41
CA ASP A 236 -41.00 -24.13 17.73
C ASP A 236 -41.23 -25.29 16.74
N GLU A 237 -42.48 -25.55 16.35
CA GLU A 237 -42.80 -26.55 15.33
C GLU A 237 -42.27 -26.15 13.94
N GLU A 238 -42.41 -24.89 13.55
CA GLU A 238 -41.87 -24.37 12.28
C GLU A 238 -40.34 -24.39 12.27
N LEU A 239 -39.68 -24.04 13.38
CA LEU A 239 -38.23 -24.15 13.53
C LEU A 239 -37.77 -25.60 13.38
N GLU A 240 -38.45 -26.56 14.03
CA GLU A 240 -38.08 -27.97 13.94
C GLU A 240 -38.22 -28.51 12.51
N ASP A 241 -39.26 -28.11 11.78
CA ASP A 241 -39.45 -28.51 10.37
C ASP A 241 -38.39 -27.88 9.46
N MET A 242 -38.13 -26.58 9.59
CA MET A 242 -37.08 -25.89 8.83
C MET A 242 -35.70 -26.46 9.12
N GLN A 243 -35.43 -26.83 10.37
CA GLN A 243 -34.15 -27.42 10.76
C GLN A 243 -33.96 -28.81 10.15
N LYS A 244 -35.01 -29.64 10.11
CA LYS A 244 -34.98 -30.92 9.37
C LYS A 244 -34.78 -30.73 7.87
N GLN A 245 -35.38 -29.70 7.27
CA GLN A 245 -35.17 -29.37 5.86
C GLN A 245 -33.72 -28.94 5.61
N ALA A 246 -33.14 -28.13 6.49
CA ALA A 246 -31.74 -27.73 6.42
C ALA A 246 -30.80 -28.95 6.55
N ASP A 247 -31.05 -29.85 7.50
CA ASP A 247 -30.25 -31.08 7.69
C ASP A 247 -30.26 -31.97 6.43
N ASN A 248 -31.42 -32.14 5.79
CA ASN A 248 -31.52 -32.90 4.53
C ASN A 248 -30.74 -32.23 3.38
N LEU A 249 -30.79 -30.90 3.30
CA LEU A 249 -30.02 -30.14 2.30
C LEU A 249 -28.52 -30.21 2.58
N GLU A 250 -28.09 -30.21 3.85
CA GLU A 250 -26.70 -30.41 4.23
C GLU A 250 -26.17 -31.78 3.78
N GLU A 251 -26.98 -32.84 3.94
CA GLU A 251 -26.64 -34.19 3.47
C GLU A 251 -26.51 -34.24 1.93
N GLU A 252 -27.49 -33.69 1.20
CA GLU A 252 -27.41 -33.59 -0.27
C GLU A 252 -26.19 -32.77 -0.75
N LEU A 253 -25.86 -31.69 -0.04
CA LEU A 253 -24.69 -30.87 -0.35
C LEU A 253 -23.39 -31.66 -0.12
N SER A 254 -23.28 -32.37 1.00
CA SER A 254 -22.10 -33.18 1.31
C SER A 254 -21.82 -34.22 0.22
N ASP A 255 -22.86 -34.94 -0.22
CA ASP A 255 -22.77 -35.93 -1.31
C ASP A 255 -22.30 -35.33 -2.64
N LYS A 256 -22.68 -34.08 -2.91
CA LYS A 256 -22.22 -33.35 -4.10
C LYS A 256 -20.80 -32.82 -3.95
N LEU A 257 -20.43 -32.36 -2.75
CA LEU A 257 -19.11 -31.83 -2.47
C LEU A 257 -18.04 -32.92 -2.62
N GLU A 258 -18.30 -34.14 -2.14
CA GLU A 258 -17.40 -35.29 -2.34
C GLU A 258 -17.15 -35.57 -3.82
N LYS A 259 -18.19 -35.49 -4.66
CA LYS A 259 -18.06 -35.68 -6.12
C LYS A 259 -17.31 -34.54 -6.81
N SER A 260 -17.26 -33.36 -6.19
CA SER A 260 -16.59 -32.18 -6.73
C SER A 260 -15.15 -31.98 -6.25
N GLU A 261 -14.60 -32.89 -5.44
CA GLU A 261 -13.21 -32.76 -4.96
C GLU A 261 -12.21 -32.70 -6.11
N GLU A 262 -12.40 -33.53 -7.14
CA GLU A 262 -11.55 -33.52 -8.33
C GLU A 262 -11.65 -32.19 -9.09
N ASP A 263 -12.85 -31.58 -9.14
CA ASP A 263 -13.05 -30.25 -9.73
C ASP A 263 -12.33 -29.16 -8.93
N ILE A 264 -12.32 -29.24 -7.59
CA ILE A 264 -11.62 -28.30 -6.70
C ILE A 264 -10.09 -28.46 -6.81
N GLU A 265 -9.59 -29.68 -6.97
CA GLU A 265 -8.16 -29.91 -7.27
C GLU A 265 -7.77 -29.41 -8.66
N ASN A 266 -8.65 -29.59 -9.65
CA ASN A 266 -8.41 -29.06 -10.99
C ASN A 266 -8.49 -27.53 -11.03
N LEU A 267 -9.37 -26.93 -10.22
CA LEU A 267 -9.45 -25.49 -10.02
C LEU A 267 -8.11 -24.92 -9.56
N SER A 268 -7.46 -25.50 -8.54
CA SER A 268 -6.18 -24.96 -8.05
C SER A 268 -5.07 -25.03 -9.11
N LYS A 269 -5.05 -26.09 -9.93
CA LYS A 269 -4.16 -26.21 -11.10
C LYS A 269 -4.47 -25.15 -12.16
N GLU A 270 -5.74 -24.93 -12.48
CA GLU A 270 -6.15 -23.88 -13.44
C GLU A 270 -5.83 -22.46 -12.94
N MET A 271 -5.74 -22.27 -11.61
CA MET A 271 -5.39 -20.99 -10.97
C MET A 271 -3.89 -20.65 -10.98
N THR A 272 -3.00 -21.61 -11.27
CA THR A 272 -1.55 -21.37 -11.39
C THR A 272 -1.20 -20.26 -12.38
N GLU A 273 -1.87 -20.21 -13.54
CA GLU A 273 -1.65 -19.14 -14.52
C GLU A 273 -2.02 -17.77 -13.95
N ALA A 274 -3.13 -17.69 -13.20
CA ALA A 274 -3.59 -16.45 -12.60
C ALA A 274 -2.68 -15.97 -11.47
N PHE A 275 -2.10 -16.89 -10.70
CA PHE A 275 -1.09 -16.54 -9.69
C PHE A 275 0.18 -15.97 -10.33
N ASN A 276 0.66 -16.58 -11.42
CA ASN A 276 1.82 -16.09 -12.16
C ASN A 276 1.56 -14.73 -12.82
N GLU A 277 0.38 -14.53 -13.41
CA GLU A 277 -0.04 -13.24 -13.95
C GLU A 277 -0.13 -12.18 -12.84
N ALA A 278 -0.74 -12.52 -11.71
CA ALA A 278 -0.85 -11.65 -10.55
C ALA A 278 0.51 -11.27 -9.98
N GLU A 279 1.44 -12.22 -9.85
CA GLU A 279 2.80 -11.95 -9.34
C GLU A 279 3.52 -10.94 -10.23
N LYS A 280 3.44 -11.12 -11.55
CA LYS A 280 4.07 -10.22 -12.51
C LYS A 280 3.50 -8.80 -12.42
N GLU A 281 2.17 -8.67 -12.37
CA GLU A 281 1.48 -7.38 -12.29
C GLU A 281 1.72 -6.66 -10.95
N VAL A 282 1.72 -7.42 -9.85
CA VAL A 282 2.04 -6.88 -8.52
C VAL A 282 3.50 -6.44 -8.45
N ARG A 283 4.42 -7.19 -9.05
CA ARG A 283 5.83 -6.82 -9.11
C ARG A 283 6.07 -5.56 -9.96
N GLU A 284 5.39 -5.43 -11.10
CA GLU A 284 5.44 -4.22 -11.91
C GLU A 284 4.90 -3.01 -11.14
N ALA A 285 3.72 -3.16 -10.50
CA ALA A 285 3.14 -2.12 -9.66
C ALA A 285 4.06 -1.70 -8.51
N THR A 286 4.66 -2.67 -7.83
CA THR A 286 5.65 -2.42 -6.75
C THR A 286 6.85 -1.64 -7.26
N SER A 287 7.34 -1.95 -8.47
CA SER A 287 8.42 -1.18 -9.10
C SER A 287 8.00 0.27 -9.31
N TYR A 288 6.85 0.51 -9.94
CA TYR A 288 6.36 1.87 -10.19
C TYR A 288 6.13 2.64 -8.89
N VAL A 289 5.54 2.02 -7.88
CA VAL A 289 5.33 2.66 -6.56
C VAL A 289 6.66 3.08 -5.93
N LYS A 290 7.69 2.23 -6.04
CA LYS A 290 9.04 2.55 -5.56
C LYS A 290 9.67 3.68 -6.39
N ASP A 291 9.69 3.57 -7.71
CA ASP A 291 10.37 4.50 -8.62
C ASP A 291 9.76 5.90 -8.50
N TRP A 292 8.43 6.00 -8.49
CA TRP A 292 7.74 7.27 -8.32
C TRP A 292 7.72 7.79 -6.88
N GLY A 293 8.19 7.00 -5.90
CA GLY A 293 8.25 7.39 -4.49
C GLY A 293 6.89 7.40 -3.80
N LEU A 294 5.94 6.64 -4.35
CA LEU A 294 4.56 6.50 -3.88
C LEU A 294 4.44 5.53 -2.69
N GLY A 295 5.50 4.78 -2.37
CA GLY A 295 5.51 3.85 -1.24
C GLY A 295 5.49 4.55 0.11
N ASP A 296 4.88 3.92 1.12
CA ASP A 296 4.87 4.45 2.49
C ASP A 296 6.23 4.26 3.16
N LYS A 297 6.72 5.29 3.85
CA LYS A 297 7.98 5.22 4.61
C LYS A 297 7.65 4.98 6.08
N PRO A 298 8.24 3.96 6.74
CA PRO A 298 8.07 3.78 8.17
C PRO A 298 8.57 5.04 8.89
N ASN A 299 7.77 5.56 9.82
CA ASN A 299 7.99 6.78 10.61
C ASN A 299 7.86 8.14 9.88
N LYS A 300 7.21 8.22 8.71
CA LYS A 300 6.81 9.50 8.09
C LYS A 300 5.28 9.63 8.05
N SER A 301 4.79 10.85 8.31
CA SER A 301 3.35 11.15 8.44
C SER A 301 2.60 11.24 7.11
N SER A 302 3.29 11.27 5.96
CA SER A 302 2.65 11.24 4.65
C SER A 302 2.36 9.81 4.21
N LYS A 303 1.19 9.31 4.58
CA LYS A 303 0.56 8.19 3.88
C LYS A 303 -0.12 8.72 2.61
N ILE A 304 0.02 8.00 1.51
CA ILE A 304 -0.77 8.27 0.29
C ILE A 304 -2.02 7.39 0.36
N SER A 305 -3.18 7.96 0.04
CA SER A 305 -4.43 7.20 0.04
C SER A 305 -4.39 6.07 -1.01
N PHE A 306 -5.15 5.01 -0.79
CA PHE A 306 -5.27 3.92 -1.75
C PHE A 306 -5.73 4.43 -3.13
N SER A 307 -6.75 5.30 -3.14
CA SER A 307 -7.29 5.89 -4.38
C SER A 307 -6.23 6.67 -5.18
N ASP A 308 -5.43 7.50 -4.50
CA ASP A 308 -4.36 8.27 -5.17
C ASP A 308 -3.26 7.35 -5.73
N LYS A 309 -2.91 6.26 -5.02
CA LYS A 309 -1.94 5.26 -5.51
C LYS A 309 -2.47 4.56 -6.76
N VAL A 310 -3.74 4.15 -6.76
CA VAL A 310 -4.38 3.49 -7.90
C VAL A 310 -4.46 4.45 -9.09
N GLY A 311 -4.92 5.69 -8.88
CA GLY A 311 -4.99 6.71 -9.93
C GLY A 311 -3.64 6.98 -10.58
N ALA A 312 -2.60 7.14 -9.77
CA ALA A 312 -1.23 7.32 -10.25
C ALA A 312 -0.74 6.11 -11.05
N LEU A 313 -0.95 4.89 -10.55
CA LEU A 313 -0.54 3.66 -11.22
C LEU A 313 -1.24 3.48 -12.58
N GLU A 314 -2.55 3.77 -12.65
CA GLU A 314 -3.29 3.72 -13.91
C GLU A 314 -2.75 4.71 -14.94
N ARG A 315 -2.46 5.94 -14.52
CA ARG A 315 -1.91 6.99 -15.39
C ARG A 315 -0.54 6.57 -15.94
N ILE A 316 0.33 6.00 -15.08
CA ILE A 316 1.62 5.42 -15.49
C ILE A 316 1.42 4.28 -16.49
N ARG A 317 0.50 3.34 -16.21
CA ARG A 317 0.24 2.18 -17.07
C ARG A 317 -0.29 2.55 -18.46
N LYS A 318 -1.11 3.62 -18.56
CA LYS A 318 -1.70 4.11 -19.81
C LYS A 318 -0.69 4.89 -20.68
N SER A 319 0.31 5.53 -20.07
CA SER A 319 1.26 6.41 -20.77
C SER A 319 2.60 5.72 -21.04
N LYS A 320 2.91 5.48 -22.32
CA LYS A 320 4.22 4.94 -22.75
C LYS A 320 5.39 5.80 -22.25
N LYS A 321 5.21 7.12 -22.25
CA LYS A 321 6.22 8.09 -21.79
C LYS A 321 6.51 7.92 -20.29
N LEU A 322 5.47 7.76 -19.46
CA LEU A 322 5.64 7.55 -18.02
C LEU A 322 6.28 6.20 -17.69
N LYS A 323 5.95 5.14 -18.44
CA LYS A 323 6.65 3.84 -18.33
C LYS A 323 8.14 3.99 -18.56
N GLU A 324 8.53 4.62 -19.68
CA GLU A 324 9.94 4.86 -20.00
C GLU A 324 10.65 5.75 -18.97
N LEU A 325 9.93 6.73 -18.39
CA LEU A 325 10.46 7.59 -17.34
C LEU A 325 10.66 6.86 -16.01
N SER A 326 9.85 5.85 -15.70
CA SER A 326 9.89 5.12 -14.43
C SER A 326 11.27 4.52 -14.17
N ASP A 327 11.82 3.83 -15.17
CA ASP A 327 13.16 3.22 -15.09
C ASP A 327 14.25 4.26 -14.86
N ILE A 328 14.15 5.41 -15.54
CA ILE A 328 15.13 6.49 -15.41
C ILE A 328 15.02 7.09 -14.01
N ILE A 329 13.82 7.45 -13.56
CA ILE A 329 13.58 8.03 -12.23
C ILE A 329 14.10 7.11 -11.13
N GLY A 330 13.80 5.80 -11.20
CA GLY A 330 14.25 4.81 -10.24
C GLY A 330 15.77 4.83 -10.06
N ARG A 331 16.52 4.77 -11.17
CA ARG A 331 18.00 4.83 -11.15
C ARG A 331 18.53 6.15 -10.56
N PHE A 332 17.96 7.29 -10.95
CA PHE A 332 18.40 8.60 -10.44
C PHE A 332 18.09 8.78 -8.96
N LYS A 333 16.94 8.29 -8.47
CA LYS A 333 16.62 8.29 -7.04
C LYS A 333 17.55 7.41 -6.22
N GLU A 334 17.87 6.21 -6.69
CA GLU A 334 18.82 5.34 -5.99
C GLU A 334 20.20 5.99 -5.87
N SER A 335 20.68 6.62 -6.94
CA SER A 335 21.92 7.39 -6.97
C SER A 335 21.89 8.57 -5.99
N ALA A 336 20.83 9.39 -6.05
CA ALA A 336 20.60 10.52 -5.15
C ALA A 336 20.59 10.13 -3.66
N LEU A 337 19.84 9.09 -3.30
CA LEU A 337 19.74 8.60 -1.93
C LEU A 337 21.08 8.03 -1.42
N LYS A 338 21.86 7.39 -2.30
CA LYS A 338 23.20 6.89 -1.97
C LYS A 338 24.15 8.03 -1.66
N ASP A 339 24.16 9.09 -2.46
CA ASP A 339 24.99 10.27 -2.21
C ASP A 339 24.60 11.00 -0.95
N GLN A 340 23.30 11.17 -0.70
CA GLN A 340 22.81 11.80 0.53
C GLN A 340 23.24 11.00 1.77
N LYS A 341 23.15 9.66 1.73
CA LYS A 341 23.65 8.79 2.81
C LYS A 341 25.16 8.92 3.02
N ASN A 342 25.93 9.05 1.96
CA ASN A 342 27.40 9.22 2.06
C ASN A 342 27.78 10.59 2.64
N LYS A 343 27.06 11.66 2.28
CA LYS A 343 27.23 13.01 2.88
C LYS A 343 27.05 12.98 4.40
N HIS A 344 26.11 12.18 4.90
CA HIS A 344 25.93 11.96 6.34
C HIS A 344 27.02 11.10 6.99
N LYS A 345 27.67 10.19 6.25
CA LYS A 345 28.76 9.33 6.76
C LYS A 345 30.10 10.07 6.83
N ASP A 346 30.40 10.90 5.84
CA ASP A 346 31.60 11.76 5.84
C ASP A 346 31.48 12.88 6.89
N GLY A 347 30.25 13.17 7.35
CA GLY A 347 29.94 13.94 8.54
C GLY A 347 30.21 13.18 9.84
N ALA A 348 31.43 12.67 10.04
CA ALA A 348 31.94 12.52 11.40
C ALA A 348 31.74 13.88 12.08
N VAL A 349 30.81 13.96 13.03
CA VAL A 349 30.28 15.22 13.54
C VAL A 349 31.44 16.15 13.89
N ALA A 350 31.67 17.17 13.05
CA ALA A 350 32.82 18.03 13.18
C ALA A 350 32.70 18.76 14.53
N ILE A 351 33.73 18.72 15.35
CA ILE A 351 33.72 19.45 16.62
C ILE A 351 33.91 20.93 16.26
N LYS A 352 32.84 21.71 16.38
CA LYS A 352 32.88 23.15 16.10
C LYS A 352 33.67 23.90 17.17
N SER A 353 33.37 23.59 18.44
CA SER A 353 34.00 24.24 19.58
C SER A 353 33.84 23.40 20.87
N VAL A 354 34.26 23.94 22.01
CA VAL A 354 33.95 23.40 23.34
C VAL A 354 33.08 24.41 24.08
N ARG A 355 31.96 23.96 24.65
CA ARG A 355 31.06 24.79 25.45
C ARG A 355 30.88 24.21 26.85
N ILE A 356 30.30 25.02 27.73
CA ILE A 356 29.94 24.62 29.09
C ILE A 356 28.46 24.17 29.12
N GLY A 357 28.14 23.05 29.75
CA GLY A 357 26.78 22.51 29.85
C GLY A 357 26.64 21.31 30.79
N ASN A 358 25.67 20.43 30.53
CA ASN A 358 25.36 19.23 31.33
C ASN A 358 25.05 17.99 30.49
N ASP A 359 25.57 17.88 29.27
CA ASP A 359 25.35 16.72 28.41
C ASP A 359 26.44 15.66 28.60
N ILE A 360 26.11 14.56 29.28
CA ILE A 360 27.05 13.48 29.60
C ILE A 360 27.62 12.82 28.34
N ILE A 361 26.80 12.67 27.29
CA ILE A 361 27.19 11.94 26.07
C ILE A 361 28.34 12.70 25.40
N HIS A 362 28.19 14.02 25.26
CA HIS A 362 29.13 14.90 24.58
C HIS A 362 30.18 15.56 25.50
N THR A 363 30.19 15.22 26.79
CA THR A 363 31.19 15.72 27.76
C THR A 363 32.61 15.34 27.33
N LEU A 364 33.57 16.27 27.49
CA LEU A 364 34.97 16.05 27.12
C LEU A 364 35.58 14.87 27.89
N PRO A 365 36.54 14.14 27.30
CA PRO A 365 37.25 13.07 27.99
C PRO A 365 37.87 13.52 29.32
N SER A 366 38.42 14.74 29.38
CA SER A 366 39.01 15.32 30.60
C SER A 366 38.02 15.46 31.75
N GLU A 367 36.78 15.86 31.47
CA GLU A 367 35.71 15.92 32.47
C GLU A 367 35.22 14.50 32.81
N LYS A 368 35.10 13.60 31.84
CA LYS A 368 34.73 12.19 32.09
C LYS A 368 35.75 11.46 32.98
N MET A 369 37.03 11.80 32.91
CA MET A 369 38.06 11.25 33.81
C MET A 369 37.78 11.52 35.30
N LEU A 370 37.06 12.60 35.63
CA LEU A 370 36.67 12.91 37.01
C LEU A 370 35.78 11.82 37.62
N LEU A 371 35.01 11.08 36.81
CA LEU A 371 34.15 9.98 37.26
C LEU A 371 34.92 8.74 37.73
N VAL A 372 36.16 8.56 37.27
CA VAL A 372 36.96 7.36 37.52
C VAL A 372 37.50 7.33 38.96
N ASN A 373 37.88 8.48 39.51
CA ASN A 373 38.42 8.59 40.86
C ASN A 373 37.32 8.96 41.88
N LYS A 374 37.19 8.19 42.97
CA LYS A 374 36.18 8.38 44.02
C LYS A 374 36.17 9.78 44.65
N THR A 375 37.32 10.45 44.74
CA THR A 375 37.44 11.78 45.34
C THR A 375 36.98 12.89 44.36
N THR A 376 37.34 12.78 43.08
CA THR A 376 36.97 13.75 42.03
C THR A 376 35.57 13.53 41.46
N LYS A 377 34.97 12.37 41.70
CA LYS A 377 33.62 12.04 41.22
C LYS A 377 32.55 13.02 41.72
N LYS A 378 32.70 13.52 42.96
CA LYS A 378 31.82 14.54 43.53
C LYS A 378 31.91 15.87 42.77
N GLU A 379 33.09 16.20 42.27
CA GLU A 379 33.33 17.40 41.47
C GLU A 379 32.65 17.30 40.10
N PHE A 380 32.70 16.13 39.45
CA PHE A 380 31.91 15.89 38.24
C PHE A 380 30.41 16.10 38.47
N TYR A 381 29.86 15.54 39.56
CA TYR A 381 28.43 15.70 39.86
C TYR A 381 28.05 17.14 40.20
N ARG A 382 28.91 17.88 40.90
CA ARG A 382 28.73 19.32 41.12
C ARG A 382 28.65 20.06 39.79
N LYS A 383 29.62 19.84 38.91
CA LYS A 383 29.67 20.47 37.59
C LYS A 383 28.48 20.07 36.72
N PHE A 384 28.05 18.81 36.73
CA PHE A 384 26.88 18.33 35.99
C PHE A 384 25.60 19.05 36.45
N ASN A 385 25.33 19.10 37.75
CA ASN A 385 24.14 19.74 38.31
C ASN A 385 24.12 21.25 38.08
N GLN A 386 25.29 21.90 38.10
CA GLN A 386 25.43 23.34 37.87
C GLN A 386 25.55 23.72 36.40
N LYS A 387 25.45 22.75 35.47
CA LYS A 387 25.65 22.94 34.03
C LYS A 387 27.00 23.57 33.69
N GLN A 388 28.05 23.09 34.36
CA GLN A 388 29.43 23.56 34.27
C GLN A 388 30.41 22.55 33.63
N LEU A 389 29.92 21.47 33.01
CA LEU A 389 30.79 20.50 32.32
C LEU A 389 31.26 21.05 30.98
N LEU A 390 32.56 20.93 30.69
CA LEU A 390 33.08 21.12 29.34
C LEU A 390 32.58 19.97 28.46
N GLN A 391 31.90 20.31 27.38
CA GLN A 391 31.35 19.38 26.40
C GLN A 391 31.64 19.86 24.98
N TYR A 392 31.78 18.91 24.06
CA TYR A 392 31.94 19.24 22.66
C TYR A 392 30.68 19.97 22.18
N GLU A 393 30.86 21.17 21.63
CA GLU A 393 29.88 21.76 20.75
C GLU A 393 30.10 21.11 19.39
N LEU A 394 29.35 20.05 19.17
CA LEU A 394 29.22 19.46 17.86
C LEU A 394 28.75 20.55 16.89
N GLU A 395 29.36 20.59 15.71
CA GLU A 395 28.73 21.13 14.52
C GLU A 395 27.54 20.20 14.26
N SER A 396 26.48 20.37 15.04
CA SER A 396 25.18 20.09 14.50
C SER A 396 25.18 20.91 13.22
N ASP A 397 25.12 20.25 12.07
CA ASP A 397 24.14 20.65 11.10
C ASP A 397 22.85 20.77 11.90
N LYS A 398 22.68 21.95 12.55
CA LYS A 398 21.37 22.44 12.89
C LYS A 398 20.65 22.18 11.60
N LEU A 399 19.52 21.49 11.70
CA LEU A 399 18.42 21.64 10.78
C LEU A 399 18.20 23.16 10.63
N LYS A 400 19.07 23.84 9.89
CA LYS A 400 18.82 25.10 9.27
C LYS A 400 17.71 24.66 8.37
N ALA A 401 16.49 24.96 8.79
CA ALA A 401 15.36 24.86 7.91
C ALA A 401 15.78 25.68 6.69
N LYS A 402 16.21 24.97 5.66
CA LYS A 402 16.68 25.54 4.41
C LYS A 402 15.43 26.03 3.69
N GLY A 403 15.60 27.05 2.87
CA GLY A 403 14.57 27.50 1.95
C GLY A 403 14.16 26.39 0.99
N PRO A 404 13.12 26.62 0.17
CA PRO A 404 12.68 25.65 -0.82
C PRO A 404 13.80 25.24 -1.77
N MET A 405 13.68 24.04 -2.35
CA MET A 405 14.45 23.63 -3.52
C MET A 405 13.59 23.90 -4.74
N VAL A 406 14.02 24.82 -5.60
CA VAL A 406 13.28 25.27 -6.79
C VAL A 406 13.98 24.73 -8.03
N ILE A 407 13.27 23.99 -8.87
CA ILE A 407 13.81 23.42 -10.10
C ILE A 407 13.16 24.11 -11.29
N CYS A 408 13.95 24.79 -12.11
CA CYS A 408 13.49 25.36 -13.37
C CYS A 408 13.84 24.36 -14.50
N ILE A 409 12.83 23.90 -15.23
CA ILE A 409 12.97 22.86 -16.26
C ILE A 409 12.59 23.45 -17.63
N ASP A 410 13.57 23.52 -18.52
CA ASP A 410 13.39 24.00 -19.89
C ASP A 410 12.60 22.97 -20.73
N MET A 411 11.45 23.39 -21.24
CA MET A 411 10.53 22.64 -22.09
C MET A 411 10.55 23.10 -23.55
N SER A 412 11.56 23.86 -23.96
CA SER A 412 11.76 24.27 -25.35
C SER A 412 11.85 23.08 -26.28
N SER A 413 11.60 23.33 -27.57
CA SER A 413 11.55 22.28 -28.58
C SER A 413 12.87 21.50 -28.72
N SER A 414 14.02 22.12 -28.37
CA SER A 414 15.35 21.49 -28.40
C SER A 414 15.55 20.43 -27.30
N MET A 415 14.80 20.54 -26.21
CA MET A 415 14.83 19.59 -25.10
C MET A 415 14.10 18.28 -25.41
N LYS A 416 13.27 18.21 -26.45
CA LYS A 416 12.43 17.06 -26.76
C LYS A 416 13.24 15.75 -26.85
N GLY A 417 12.74 14.70 -26.21
CA GLY A 417 13.34 13.36 -26.25
C GLY A 417 14.16 13.05 -25.00
N ILE A 418 15.43 12.66 -25.15
CA ILE A 418 16.25 12.19 -24.03
C ILE A 418 16.56 13.30 -23.01
N LYS A 419 16.79 14.54 -23.46
CA LYS A 419 17.09 15.68 -22.56
C LYS A 419 15.89 16.02 -21.68
N GLU A 420 14.69 16.04 -22.25
CA GLU A 420 13.44 16.21 -21.53
C GLU A 420 13.27 15.12 -20.47
N LYS A 421 13.40 13.84 -20.87
CA LYS A 421 13.23 12.72 -19.94
C LYS A 421 14.24 12.79 -18.79
N TRP A 422 15.50 13.07 -19.10
CA TRP A 422 16.57 13.21 -18.12
C TRP A 422 16.29 14.37 -17.15
N SER A 423 15.96 15.55 -17.67
CA SER A 423 15.72 16.74 -16.83
C SER A 423 14.58 16.52 -15.83
N LYS A 424 13.50 15.86 -16.27
CA LYS A 424 12.38 15.48 -15.40
C LYS A 424 12.76 14.41 -14.39
N ALA A 425 13.53 13.39 -14.81
CA ALA A 425 14.00 12.35 -13.89
C ALA A 425 14.90 12.92 -12.78
N VAL A 426 15.80 13.85 -13.14
CA VAL A 426 16.63 14.58 -12.17
C VAL A 426 15.77 15.45 -11.26
N ALA A 427 14.79 16.19 -11.80
CA ALA A 427 13.88 17.00 -10.99
C ALA A 427 13.11 16.15 -9.95
N ILE A 428 12.60 14.99 -10.36
CA ILE A 428 11.86 14.07 -9.47
C ILE A 428 12.81 13.39 -8.47
N ALA A 429 14.07 13.12 -8.83
CA ALA A 429 15.08 12.65 -7.88
C ALA A 429 15.46 13.75 -6.87
N LEU A 430 15.54 15.01 -7.30
CA LEU A 430 15.77 16.16 -6.43
C LEU A 430 14.60 16.42 -5.48
N LEU A 431 13.36 16.15 -5.91
CA LEU A 431 12.20 16.11 -5.01
C LEU A 431 12.42 15.11 -3.85
N GLU A 432 12.94 13.91 -4.14
CA GLU A 432 13.24 12.92 -3.11
C GLU A 432 14.28 13.43 -2.10
N ILE A 433 15.34 14.12 -2.58
CA ILE A 433 16.33 14.78 -1.72
C ILE A 433 15.68 15.89 -0.89
N ALA A 434 14.84 16.73 -1.49
CA ALA A 434 14.14 17.80 -0.79
C ALA A 434 13.26 17.27 0.34
N GLN A 435 12.53 16.17 0.09
CA GLN A 435 11.72 15.48 1.10
C GLN A 435 12.57 14.88 2.23
N GLU A 436 13.76 14.35 1.92
CA GLU A 436 14.69 13.84 2.95
C GLU A 436 15.32 14.97 3.77
N GLN A 437 15.62 16.11 3.15
CA GLN A 437 16.13 17.31 3.80
C GLN A 437 15.03 18.14 4.51
N LYS A 438 13.76 17.71 4.48
CA LYS A 438 12.57 18.41 5.03
C LYS A 438 12.39 19.83 4.47
N ARG A 439 12.52 19.96 3.15
CA ARG A 439 12.37 21.22 2.40
C ARG A 439 11.16 21.16 1.48
N ASN A 440 10.52 22.30 1.27
CA ASN A 440 9.54 22.41 0.21
C ASN A 440 10.24 22.27 -1.14
N PHE A 441 9.57 21.63 -2.09
CA PHE A 441 10.00 21.51 -3.46
C PHE A 441 9.09 22.34 -4.35
N ALA A 442 9.65 22.98 -5.37
CA ALA A 442 8.89 23.65 -6.41
C ALA A 442 9.48 23.34 -7.79
N ALA A 443 8.64 22.91 -8.73
CA ALA A 443 9.03 22.78 -10.13
C ALA A 443 8.39 23.90 -10.97
N ILE A 444 9.20 24.56 -11.78
CA ILE A 444 8.79 25.62 -12.71
C ILE A 444 9.17 25.14 -14.10
N LEU A 445 8.17 24.71 -14.87
CA LEU A 445 8.36 24.34 -16.27
C LEU A 445 8.28 25.62 -17.12
N PHE A 446 9.18 25.80 -18.09
CA PHE A 446 9.22 27.02 -18.88
C PHE A 446 9.60 26.80 -20.35
N ASN A 447 9.18 27.73 -21.20
CA ASN A 447 9.57 27.87 -22.60
C ASN A 447 9.77 29.37 -22.90
N GLU A 448 8.90 29.98 -23.71
CA GLU A 448 8.80 31.45 -23.88
C GLU A 448 8.17 32.15 -22.67
N ASP A 449 7.42 31.39 -21.86
CA ASP A 449 6.88 31.82 -20.57
C ASP A 449 7.08 30.73 -19.50
N ALA A 450 6.85 31.06 -18.24
CA ALA A 450 6.94 30.13 -17.11
C ALA A 450 5.56 29.76 -16.57
N THR A 451 5.40 28.47 -16.28
CA THR A 451 4.20 27.94 -15.63
C THR A 451 4.08 28.41 -14.18
N GLU A 452 2.87 28.33 -13.63
CA GLU A 452 2.69 28.43 -12.18
C GLU A 452 3.53 27.37 -11.47
N PRO A 453 4.28 27.73 -10.40
CA PRO A 453 5.12 26.76 -9.69
C PRO A 453 4.30 25.59 -9.13
N ILE A 454 4.69 24.37 -9.49
CA ILE A 454 4.12 23.16 -8.89
C ILE A 454 4.84 22.93 -7.56
N ILE A 455 4.18 23.31 -6.45
CA ILE A 455 4.73 23.22 -5.10
C ILE A 455 4.31 21.91 -4.44
N ILE A 456 5.29 21.17 -3.93
CA ILE A 456 5.09 20.00 -3.06
C ILE A 456 5.75 20.34 -1.72
N GLU A 457 4.93 20.48 -0.67
CA GLU A 457 5.45 20.80 0.65
C GLU A 457 6.28 19.64 1.23
N LYS A 458 7.18 19.97 2.16
CA LYS A 458 7.89 18.95 2.93
C LYS A 458 6.90 18.02 3.63
N ASP A 459 7.25 16.75 3.70
CA ASP A 459 6.45 15.69 4.33
C ASP A 459 5.06 15.49 3.70
N LYS A 460 4.75 16.11 2.55
CA LYS A 460 3.58 15.79 1.72
C LYS A 460 4.01 14.99 0.50
N LYS A 461 3.12 14.09 0.06
CA LYS A 461 3.26 13.34 -1.19
C LYS A 461 2.01 13.56 -2.01
N GLU A 462 2.19 14.13 -3.20
CA GLU A 462 1.10 14.51 -4.09
C GLU A 462 1.37 13.86 -5.46
N PRO A 463 0.94 12.60 -5.67
CA PRO A 463 1.27 11.83 -6.87
C PRO A 463 0.89 12.55 -8.16
N GLU A 464 -0.29 13.17 -8.19
CA GLU A 464 -0.78 13.92 -9.36
C GLU A 464 0.17 15.05 -9.78
N LYS A 465 0.68 15.83 -8.83
CA LYS A 465 1.65 16.91 -9.12
C LYS A 465 2.96 16.36 -9.70
N ILE A 466 3.42 15.21 -9.20
CA ILE A 466 4.64 14.57 -9.70
C ILE A 466 4.44 14.08 -11.14
N LEU A 467 3.28 13.48 -11.42
CA LEU A 467 2.92 13.02 -12.76
C LEU A 467 2.72 14.19 -13.73
N ASP A 468 2.14 15.30 -13.28
CA ASP A 468 2.00 16.52 -14.09
C ASP A 468 3.35 17.09 -14.53
N ILE A 469 4.33 17.13 -13.63
CA ILE A 469 5.72 17.51 -13.96
C ILE A 469 6.29 16.56 -15.02
N ALA A 470 6.06 15.26 -14.89
CA ALA A 470 6.60 14.26 -15.79
C ALA A 470 5.95 14.30 -17.19
N GLU A 471 4.64 14.53 -17.28
CA GLU A 471 3.90 14.48 -18.54
C GLU A 471 4.03 15.76 -19.36
N ARG A 472 3.88 16.91 -18.72
CA ARG A 472 3.74 18.22 -19.40
C ARG A 472 4.94 18.54 -20.30
N PHE A 473 4.70 18.81 -21.57
CA PHE A 473 5.72 19.27 -22.53
C PHE A 473 5.06 20.00 -23.68
N ASP A 474 5.21 21.32 -23.69
CA ASP A 474 4.48 22.19 -24.62
C ASP A 474 5.38 22.66 -25.79
N GLY A 475 6.70 22.44 -25.72
CA GLY A 475 7.66 22.91 -26.74
C GLY A 475 7.77 24.45 -26.77
N GLY A 476 8.43 24.99 -27.79
CA GLY A 476 8.53 26.44 -28.02
C GLY A 476 9.95 26.99 -27.93
N GLY A 477 10.07 28.32 -27.86
CA GLY A 477 11.31 29.03 -27.58
C GLY A 477 11.72 29.01 -26.10
N THR A 478 12.63 29.92 -25.72
CA THR A 478 13.26 29.93 -24.39
C THR A 478 13.48 31.36 -23.89
N LEU A 479 12.90 31.69 -22.73
CA LEU A 479 13.12 32.96 -22.01
C LEU A 479 13.49 32.68 -20.54
N PHE A 480 14.66 33.17 -20.10
CA PHE A 480 15.18 32.87 -18.75
C PHE A 480 14.61 33.76 -17.65
N GLU A 481 14.18 34.99 -17.97
CA GLU A 481 13.71 35.92 -16.94
C GLU A 481 12.43 35.44 -16.25
N THR A 482 11.48 34.88 -17.01
CA THR A 482 10.19 34.42 -16.49
C THR A 482 10.34 33.32 -15.44
N PRO A 483 11.07 32.20 -15.66
CA PRO A 483 11.24 31.19 -14.62
C PRO A 483 12.06 31.69 -13.42
N LEU A 484 13.05 32.55 -13.63
CA LEU A 484 13.82 33.13 -12.54
C LEU A 484 12.94 34.03 -11.67
N GLN A 485 12.08 34.85 -12.27
CA GLN A 485 11.13 35.68 -11.54
C GLN A 485 10.14 34.84 -10.72
N ARG A 486 9.59 33.77 -11.29
CA ARG A 486 8.74 32.81 -10.54
C ARG A 486 9.50 32.14 -9.40
N ALA A 487 10.77 31.81 -9.59
CA ALA A 487 11.61 31.25 -8.53
C ALA A 487 11.80 32.24 -7.36
N LEU A 488 11.99 33.53 -7.66
CA LEU A 488 12.06 34.58 -6.62
C LEU A 488 10.77 34.64 -5.82
N GLU A 489 9.60 34.57 -6.46
CA GLU A 489 8.29 34.59 -5.80
C GLU A 489 8.12 33.42 -4.81
N VAL A 490 8.52 32.20 -5.21
CA VAL A 490 8.50 31.02 -4.33
C VAL A 490 9.44 31.20 -3.12
N ILE A 491 10.65 31.74 -3.35
CA ILE A 491 11.63 31.98 -2.28
C ILE A 491 11.20 33.13 -1.36
N GLU A 492 10.50 34.12 -1.90
CA GLU A 492 10.00 35.25 -1.14
C GLU A 492 8.97 34.81 -0.10
N GLN A 493 8.04 33.94 -0.49
CA GLN A 493 7.01 33.34 0.37
C GLN A 493 7.60 32.43 1.46
N SER A 494 8.82 31.93 1.27
CA SER A 494 9.51 31.11 2.27
C SER A 494 9.97 31.93 3.47
N LYS A 495 9.64 31.45 4.67
CA LYS A 495 10.18 31.96 5.95
C LYS A 495 11.67 31.63 6.14
N PHE A 496 12.18 30.67 5.37
CA PHE A 496 13.52 30.14 5.49
C PHE A 496 14.44 30.67 4.38
N LYS A 497 15.64 31.12 4.77
CA LYS A 497 16.75 31.46 3.88
C LYS A 497 17.46 30.21 3.38
N LYS A 498 18.42 30.35 2.45
CA LYS A 498 19.20 29.23 1.89
C LYS A 498 18.34 28.28 1.08
N ALA A 499 17.57 28.86 0.17
CA ALA A 499 16.97 28.11 -0.92
C ALA A 499 18.07 27.64 -1.89
N ASP A 500 17.74 26.68 -2.75
CA ASP A 500 18.58 26.31 -3.88
C ASP A 500 17.73 26.36 -5.14
N ILE A 501 18.25 26.95 -6.21
CA ILE A 501 17.67 26.92 -7.54
C ILE A 501 18.53 25.98 -8.39
N VAL A 502 17.91 24.97 -9.00
CA VAL A 502 18.55 24.16 -10.03
C VAL A 502 17.91 24.52 -11.37
N PHE A 503 18.70 25.07 -12.29
CA PHE A 503 18.23 25.59 -13.57
C PHE A 503 18.71 24.68 -14.70
N ILE A 504 17.80 23.93 -15.34
CA ILE A 504 18.14 22.92 -16.35
C ILE A 504 17.72 23.41 -17.73
N THR A 505 18.66 23.55 -18.66
CA THR A 505 18.42 24.03 -20.03
C THR A 505 19.44 23.45 -21.02
N ASP A 506 19.11 23.41 -22.31
CA ASP A 506 20.09 23.16 -23.38
C ASP A 506 20.46 24.40 -24.21
N GLY A 507 19.88 25.55 -23.87
CA GLY A 507 19.94 26.76 -24.66
C GLY A 507 20.61 27.94 -23.95
N HIS A 508 20.48 29.09 -24.59
CA HIS A 508 20.86 30.39 -24.07
C HIS A 508 19.73 31.37 -24.38
N SER A 509 19.49 32.32 -23.48
CA SER A 509 18.48 33.36 -23.66
C SER A 509 19.04 34.69 -23.18
N TYR A 510 18.61 35.78 -23.81
CA TYR A 510 18.97 37.11 -23.37
C TYR A 510 18.29 37.41 -22.03
N THR A 511 19.02 38.08 -21.14
CA THR A 511 18.50 38.59 -19.87
C THR A 511 18.90 40.05 -19.73
N HIS A 512 17.94 40.88 -19.34
CA HIS A 512 18.15 42.30 -19.13
C HIS A 512 19.06 42.53 -17.92
N PRO A 513 20.10 43.39 -18.05
CA PRO A 513 21.03 43.68 -16.95
C PRO A 513 20.34 44.17 -15.67
N ASP A 514 19.27 44.96 -15.80
CA ASP A 514 18.50 45.47 -14.66
C ASP A 514 17.83 44.33 -13.87
N PHE A 515 17.30 43.33 -14.58
CA PHE A 515 16.73 42.13 -13.96
C PHE A 515 17.80 41.32 -13.24
N ILE A 516 18.95 41.08 -13.87
CA ILE A 516 20.07 40.34 -13.28
C ILE A 516 20.59 41.03 -12.01
N ASN A 517 20.73 42.35 -12.02
CA ASN A 517 21.13 43.11 -10.84
C ASN A 517 20.13 42.96 -9.68
N LYS A 518 18.83 43.03 -9.98
CA LYS A 518 17.77 42.78 -8.99
C LYS A 518 17.80 41.34 -8.47
N PHE A 519 17.97 40.37 -9.35
CA PHE A 519 18.03 38.95 -9.03
C PHE A 519 19.21 38.65 -8.09
N ASN A 520 20.42 39.11 -8.43
CA ASN A 520 21.62 38.88 -7.62
C ASN A 520 21.54 39.58 -6.26
N LYS A 521 20.95 40.78 -6.19
CA LYS A 521 20.68 41.43 -4.90
C LYS A 521 19.76 40.59 -4.01
N PHE A 522 18.68 40.06 -4.58
CA PHE A 522 17.76 39.18 -3.84
C PHE A 522 18.42 37.84 -3.45
N LYS A 523 19.31 37.32 -4.31
CA LYS A 523 20.16 36.14 -4.03
C LYS A 523 20.99 36.33 -2.77
N ASP A 524 21.67 37.47 -2.65
CA ASP A 524 22.47 37.79 -1.48
C ASP A 524 21.61 37.98 -0.23
N GLU A 525 20.46 38.65 -0.34
CA GLU A 525 19.55 38.91 0.78
C GLU A 525 18.94 37.61 1.38
N LYS A 526 18.55 36.68 0.51
CA LYS A 526 17.92 35.39 0.87
C LYS A 526 18.93 34.23 1.00
N GLU A 527 20.20 34.48 0.72
CA GLU A 527 21.32 33.54 0.79
C GLU A 527 21.08 32.23 0.00
N PHE A 528 20.39 32.30 -1.14
CA PHE A 528 20.16 31.12 -1.97
C PHE A 528 21.28 30.92 -3.00
N LYS A 529 21.43 29.67 -3.46
CA LYS A 529 22.39 29.31 -4.50
C LYS A 529 21.69 28.94 -5.80
N VAL A 530 22.36 29.16 -6.92
CA VAL A 530 21.90 28.74 -8.24
C VAL A 530 22.91 27.79 -8.86
N LEU A 531 22.47 26.57 -9.14
CA LEU A 531 23.18 25.56 -9.91
C LEU A 531 22.54 25.47 -11.29
N SER A 532 23.27 25.84 -12.34
CA SER A 532 22.78 25.66 -13.71
C SER A 532 23.33 24.39 -14.34
N VAL A 533 22.48 23.64 -15.02
CA VAL A 533 22.82 22.42 -15.76
C VAL A 533 22.57 22.66 -17.25
N LEU A 534 23.64 22.71 -18.03
CA LEU A 534 23.62 22.95 -19.46
C LEU A 534 23.75 21.62 -20.24
N ILE A 535 22.74 21.27 -21.03
CA ILE A 535 22.66 19.98 -21.76
C ILE A 535 22.89 20.17 -23.26
N TYR A 536 24.14 20.14 -23.74
CA TYR A 536 24.40 20.30 -25.18
C TYR A 536 24.48 18.95 -25.93
N ALA A 537 24.74 17.84 -25.25
CA ALA A 537 24.59 16.46 -25.72
C ALA A 537 25.04 16.20 -27.19
N GLY A 538 26.31 16.45 -27.48
CA GLY A 538 26.93 16.30 -28.80
C GLY A 538 26.80 17.51 -29.72
N GLY A 539 26.05 18.54 -29.32
CA GLY A 539 25.96 19.82 -30.01
C GLY A 539 27.15 20.75 -29.73
N LYS A 540 27.19 21.91 -30.39
CA LYS A 540 28.10 22.99 -29.99
C LYS A 540 27.64 23.54 -28.65
N ILE A 541 28.58 23.72 -27.72
CA ILE A 541 28.32 24.49 -26.49
C ILE A 541 27.85 25.88 -26.95
N GLY A 542 26.59 26.22 -26.63
CA GLY A 542 26.06 27.57 -26.82
C GLY A 542 26.82 28.59 -25.95
N ASN A 543 26.45 29.86 -26.05
CA ASN A 543 27.10 30.88 -25.23
C ASN A 543 26.71 30.72 -23.74
N ILE A 544 27.66 30.24 -22.93
CA ILE A 544 27.50 30.04 -21.47
C ILE A 544 27.36 31.37 -20.72
N GLU A 545 27.74 32.50 -21.34
CA GLU A 545 27.71 33.84 -20.73
C GLU A 545 26.35 34.15 -20.10
N SER A 546 25.24 33.78 -20.76
CA SER A 546 23.88 34.01 -20.25
C SER A 546 23.62 33.34 -18.88
N LEU A 547 24.13 32.13 -18.67
CA LEU A 547 24.00 31.40 -17.41
C LEU A 547 24.94 31.95 -16.33
N GLN A 548 26.13 32.42 -16.71
CA GLN A 548 27.13 32.99 -15.78
C GLN A 548 26.63 34.25 -15.08
N LEU A 549 25.68 34.97 -15.66
CA LEU A 549 25.14 36.20 -15.09
C LEU A 549 24.43 36.00 -13.73
N PHE A 550 23.90 34.80 -13.47
CA PHE A 550 23.11 34.52 -12.28
C PHE A 550 23.51 33.24 -11.52
N SER A 551 24.24 32.32 -12.17
CA SER A 551 24.63 31.02 -11.61
C SER A 551 25.84 31.12 -10.66
N ASP A 552 25.82 30.37 -9.56
CA ASP A 552 26.99 30.20 -8.69
C ASP A 552 27.89 29.06 -9.17
N ASP A 553 27.29 28.03 -9.77
CA ASP A 553 28.00 26.91 -10.38
C ASP A 553 27.29 26.46 -11.66
N ILE A 554 28.05 25.99 -12.65
CA ILE A 554 27.55 25.56 -13.94
C ILE A 554 28.10 24.17 -14.25
N MET A 555 27.20 23.20 -14.36
CA MET A 555 27.51 21.84 -14.77
C MET A 555 27.09 21.63 -16.22
N THR A 556 27.97 21.03 -17.02
CA THR A 556 27.75 20.86 -18.45
C THR A 556 27.70 19.37 -18.80
N ILE A 557 26.66 18.95 -19.52
CA ILE A 557 26.47 17.57 -19.99
C ILE A 557 26.71 17.53 -21.49
N GLY A 558 27.80 16.87 -21.87
CA GLY A 558 28.33 16.92 -23.23
C GLY A 558 28.03 15.71 -24.07
N GLU A 559 27.87 14.55 -23.45
CA GLU A 559 27.61 13.31 -24.16
C GLU A 559 26.20 12.80 -23.86
N LEU A 560 25.56 12.20 -24.87
CA LEU A 560 24.23 11.60 -24.72
C LEU A 560 24.24 10.44 -23.71
N THR A 561 25.36 9.72 -23.62
CA THR A 561 25.62 8.62 -22.69
C THR A 561 25.50 9.04 -21.23
N GLU A 562 25.91 10.26 -20.90
CA GLU A 562 25.79 10.84 -19.55
C GLU A 562 24.32 11.10 -19.16
N LEU A 563 23.42 11.23 -20.15
CA LEU A 563 21.98 11.38 -19.94
C LEU A 563 21.27 10.03 -19.73
N GLU A 564 21.92 8.92 -20.03
CA GLU A 564 21.36 7.58 -19.81
C GLU A 564 21.84 6.97 -18.49
N ASP A 565 23.05 7.35 -18.04
CA ASP A 565 23.69 6.87 -16.83
C ASP A 565 23.38 7.75 -15.59
N ALA A 566 22.59 7.19 -14.68
CA ALA A 566 22.27 7.80 -13.39
C ALA A 566 23.46 7.84 -12.41
N ASN A 567 24.52 7.09 -12.68
CA ASN A 567 25.79 7.13 -11.95
C ASN A 567 26.84 7.99 -12.67
N SER A 568 26.44 8.77 -13.67
CA SER A 568 27.34 9.73 -14.28
C SER A 568 27.92 10.65 -13.22
N VAL A 569 29.18 11.05 -13.42
CA VAL A 569 29.89 11.97 -12.53
C VAL A 569 29.08 13.25 -12.30
N ILE A 570 28.33 13.69 -13.31
CA ILE A 570 27.52 14.90 -13.27
C ILE A 570 26.28 14.71 -12.39
N ALA A 571 25.54 13.60 -12.51
CA ALA A 571 24.41 13.31 -11.63
C ALA A 571 24.85 13.33 -10.14
N HIS A 572 25.97 12.67 -9.83
CA HIS A 572 26.55 12.67 -8.48
C HIS A 572 26.97 14.08 -8.00
N LYS A 573 27.52 14.90 -8.89
CA LYS A 573 27.87 16.29 -8.56
C LYS A 573 26.61 17.12 -8.27
N ILE A 574 25.57 17.00 -9.09
CA ILE A 574 24.29 17.71 -8.87
C ILE A 574 23.73 17.36 -7.49
N PHE A 575 23.64 16.08 -7.15
CA PHE A 575 23.08 15.63 -5.88
C PHE A 575 23.92 16.04 -4.66
N LYS A 576 25.24 16.17 -4.79
CA LYS A 576 26.11 16.62 -3.70
C LYS A 576 26.06 18.14 -3.48
N SER A 577 25.86 18.91 -4.56
CA SER A 577 25.86 20.37 -4.52
C SER A 577 24.64 20.98 -3.83
N VAL A 578 23.51 20.24 -3.78
CA VAL A 578 22.28 20.60 -3.04
C VAL A 578 22.23 19.97 -1.64
#